data_AF-A0A3B0PFY9-F1
#
_entry.id   AF-A0A3B0PFY9-F1
#
_cell.length_a   1.000
_cell.length_b   1.000
_cell.length_c   1.000
_cell.angle_alpha   90.00
_cell.angle_beta   90.00
_cell.angle_gamma   90.00
#
_symmetry.space_group_name_H-M   'P 1'
#
loop_
_entity.id
_entity.type
_entity.pdbx_description
1 polymer ?
#
loop_
_entity_poly.entity_id
_entity_poly.type
_entity_poly.pdbx_seq_one_letter_code
_entity_poly.pdbx_strand_id
1 'polypeptide(L)' 'MYVHEHSSIGLIKKRFLSDNVSRIPIINDENKTIGVLHLKDYLSIVENKDEDNW' A
#
# COMPACT_ATOMS: atom_id res chain seq x y z
N MET A 1 8.95 -8.89 -2.91
CA MET A 1 7.62 -8.54 -2.39
C MET A 1 7.09 -7.37 -3.21
N TYR A 2 5.94 -7.50 -3.88
CA TYR A 2 5.32 -6.46 -4.72
C TYR A 2 3.78 -6.58 -4.63
N VAL A 3 3.06 -5.54 -5.06
CA VAL A 3 1.61 -5.57 -5.23
C VAL A 3 1.21 -5.03 -6.59
N HIS A 4 0.05 -5.47 -7.09
CA HIS A 4 -0.49 -5.00 -8.36
C HIS A 4 -1.16 -3.63 -8.20
N GLU A 5 -1.16 -2.79 -9.24
CA GLU A 5 -1.75 -1.44 -9.21
C GLU A 5 -3.28 -1.43 -8.94
N HIS A 6 -3.95 -2.54 -9.22
CA HIS A 6 -5.39 -2.74 -8.93
C HIS A 6 -5.65 -3.43 -7.58
N SER A 7 -4.62 -3.58 -6.73
CA SER A 7 -4.76 -4.21 -5.41
C SER A 7 -5.58 -3.35 -4.46
N SER A 8 -6.44 -3.98 -3.66
CA SER A 8 -7.19 -3.28 -2.63
C SER A 8 -6.30 -2.77 -1.50
N ILE A 9 -6.71 -1.66 -0.88
CA ILE A 9 -6.02 -1.06 0.28
C ILE A 9 -5.90 -2.06 1.44
N GLY A 10 -6.90 -2.93 1.65
CA GLY A 10 -6.85 -3.98 2.66
C GLY A 10 -5.77 -5.04 2.41
N LEU A 11 -5.52 -5.39 1.14
CA LEU A 11 -4.42 -6.29 0.78
C LEU A 11 -3.07 -5.63 1.08
N ILE A 12 -2.92 -4.35 0.71
CA ILE A 12 -1.71 -3.56 0.98
C ILE A 12 -1.43 -3.51 2.49
N LYS A 13 -2.44 -3.29 3.33
CA LYS A 13 -2.34 -3.36 4.80
C LYS A 13 -1.76 -4.69 5.25
N LYS A 14 -2.34 -5.79 4.78
CA LYS A 14 -1.92 -7.14 5.14
C LYS A 14 -0.47 -7.39 4.73
N ARG A 15 -0.06 -6.89 3.56
CA ARG A 15 1.31 -7.00 3.06
C ARG A 15 2.32 -6.27 3.95
N PHE A 16 2.05 -5.03 4.35
CA PHE A 16 2.92 -4.31 5.27
C PHE A 16 3.09 -5.04 6.61
N LEU A 17 2.01 -5.60 7.16
CA LEU A 17 2.01 -6.31 8.43
C LEU A 17 2.68 -7.69 8.36
N SER A 18 2.40 -8.45 7.30
CA SER A 18 2.86 -9.85 7.20
C SER A 18 4.33 -9.93 6.80
N ASP A 19 4.77 -9.04 5.92
CA ASP A 19 6.09 -9.12 5.30
C ASP A 19 7.13 -8.24 6.03
N ASN A 20 6.71 -7.49 7.07
CA ASN A 20 7.54 -6.58 7.87
C ASN A 20 8.41 -5.64 7.02
N VAL A 21 7.82 -5.11 5.95
CA VAL A 21 8.47 -4.19 5.01
C VAL A 21 7.96 -2.77 5.20
N SER A 22 8.80 -1.78 4.93
CA SER A 22 8.42 -0.36 4.96
C SER A 22 8.10 0.21 3.58
N ARG A 23 8.36 -0.56 2.51
CA ARG A 23 8.19 -0.15 1.11
C ARG A 23 7.71 -1.33 0.30
N ILE A 24 6.77 -1.08 -0.60
CA ILE A 24 6.23 -2.09 -1.50
C ILE A 24 6.28 -1.53 -2.93
N PRO A 25 7.01 -2.17 -3.86
CA PRO A 25 6.94 -1.83 -5.27
C PRO A 25 5.57 -2.20 -5.85
N ILE A 26 5.03 -1.29 -6.66
CA ILE A 26 3.77 -1.45 -7.39
C ILE A 26 4.09 -1.88 -8.82
N ILE A 27 3.46 -2.95 -9.28
CA ILE A 27 3.60 -3.46 -10.65
C ILE A 27 2.30 -3.34 -11.44
N ASN A 28 2.43 -3.24 -12.75
CA ASN A 28 1.31 -3.32 -13.71
C ASN A 28 1.15 -4.72 -14.31
N ASP A 29 0.17 -4.89 -15.20
CA ASP A 29 -0.13 -6.16 -15.88
C ASP A 29 1.03 -6.68 -16.76
N GLU A 30 1.94 -5.80 -17.18
CA GLU A 30 3.16 -6.16 -17.91
C GLU A 30 4.32 -6.62 -16.99
N ASN A 31 4.05 -6.79 -15.69
CA ASN A 31 5.06 -7.06 -14.65
C ASN A 31 6.15 -5.98 -14.54
N LYS A 32 5.90 -4.75 -15.00
CA LYS A 32 6.82 -3.62 -14.83
C LYS A 32 6.54 -2.91 -13.52
N THR A 33 7.61 -2.51 -12.83
CA THR A 33 7.50 -1.64 -11.65
C THR A 33 7.15 -0.23 -12.13
N ILE A 34 5.99 0.26 -11.71
CA ILE A 34 5.49 1.59 -12.06
C ILE A 34 5.61 2.59 -10.91
N GLY A 35 5.91 2.13 -9.71
CA GLY A 35 6.07 2.99 -8.54
C GLY A 35 6.44 2.25 -7.26
N VAL A 36 6.57 3.00 -6.17
CA VAL A 36 6.85 2.46 -4.83
C VAL A 36 5.91 3.13 -3.83
N LEU A 37 5.25 2.32 -3.02
CA LEU A 37 4.42 2.79 -1.90
C LEU A 37 5.21 2.67 -0.60
N HIS A 38 5.38 3.77 0.13
CA HIS A 38 5.95 3.75 1.46
C HIS A 38 4.87 3.55 2.53
N LEU A 39 5.22 2.87 3.62
CA LEU A 39 4.32 2.67 4.75
C LEU A 39 3.83 4.00 5.35
N LYS A 40 4.68 5.03 5.40
CA LYS A 40 4.29 6.37 5.90
C LYS A 40 3.17 7.01 5.07
N ASP A 41 3.18 6.81 3.74
CA ASP A 41 2.18 7.37 2.84
C ASP A 41 0.87 6.60 2.98
N TYR A 42 0.96 5.29 3.25
CA TYR A 42 -0.19 4.47 3.59
C TYR A 42 -0.82 4.90 4.93
N LEU A 43 0.00 5.11 5.97
CA LEU A 43 -0.49 5.51 7.29
C LEU A 43 -1.16 6.88 7.27
N SER A 44 -0.59 7.86 6.55
CA SER A 44 -1.20 9.19 6.46
C SER A 44 -2.58 9.16 5.81
N ILE A 45 -2.81 8.30 4.81
CA ILE A 45 -4.13 8.13 4.18
C ILE A 45 -5.14 7.50 5.14
N VAL A 46 -4.70 6.56 5.98
CA VAL A 46 -5.57 5.87 6.94
C VAL A 46 -5.95 6.81 8.08
N GLU A 47 -4.99 7.56 8.65
CA GLU A 47 -5.25 8.51 9.75
C GLU A 47 -6.27 9.58 9.36
N ASN A 48 -6.22 10.08 8.11
CA ASN A 48 -7.19 11.07 7.63
C ASN A 48 -8.62 10.52 7.47
N LYS A 49 -8.81 9.20 7.38
CA LYS A 49 -10.16 8.60 7.26
C LYS A 49 -10.86 8.44 8.61
N ASP A 50 -10.12 8.42 9.70
CA ASP A 50 -10.70 8.38 11.05
C ASP A 50 -11.15 9.79 11.51
N GLU A 51 -10.60 10.87 10.94
CA GLU A 51 -11.01 12.26 11.24
C GLU A 51 -12.32 12.71 10.56
N ASP A 52 -12.81 12.01 9.53
CA ASP A 52 -14.09 12.30 8.87
C ASP A 52 -15.29 11.59 9.57
N ASN A 53 -15.07 10.98 10.73
CA ASN A 53 -16.06 10.22 11.48
C ASN A 53 -16.30 10.85 12.87
N TRP A 54 -16.73 12.11 12.89
CA TRP A 54 -17.31 12.79 14.07
C TRP A 54 -18.67 13.41 13.75
#